data_AF-A0A0S8D4N6-F1
#
_entry.id   AF-A0A0S8D4N6-F1
#
_cell.length_a   1.000
_cell.length_b   1.000
_cell.length_c   1.000
_cell.angle_alpha   90.00
_cell.angle_beta   90.00
_cell.angle_gamma   90.00
#
_symmetry.space_group_name_H-M   'P 1'
#
loop_
_entity.id
_entity.type
_entity.pdbx_description
1 polymer ?
#
loop_
_entity_poly.entity_id
_entity_poly.type
_entity_poly.pdbx_seq_one_letter_code
_entity_poly.pdbx_strand_id
1 'polypeptide(L)'
;MQIALVLFILGAAIVFLVSEWISMEVVALLVLGCLALTGLVSPNEALSGFSNPAVVTVWAVFILSGGLTRTGVGNIIGRYVLRMAGRREVLIVTVIMLSAGVMSALMNNTAVAALMLPVVMDISRQTGLPPSRLLMPLAYGSLLGGLTTL
;
A
#
# COMPACT_ATOMS: atom_id res chain seq x y z
N MET A 1 12.87 -14.02 -34.54
CA MET A 1 11.71 -13.11 -34.62
C MET A 1 10.97 -12.98 -33.29
N GLN A 2 10.68 -14.08 -32.59
CA GLN A 2 10.01 -14.06 -31.27
C GLN A 2 10.70 -13.18 -30.23
N ILE A 3 12.04 -13.26 -30.10
CA ILE A 3 12.81 -12.45 -29.14
C ILE A 3 12.62 -10.94 -29.40
N ALA A 4 12.68 -10.51 -30.66
CA ALA A 4 12.48 -9.10 -31.02
C ALA A 4 11.06 -8.62 -30.67
N LEU A 5 10.06 -9.48 -30.85
CA LEU A 5 8.67 -9.17 -30.53
C LEU A 5 8.44 -9.05 -29.01
N VAL A 6 9.02 -9.97 -28.22
CA VAL A 6 9.00 -9.89 -26.75
C VAL A 6 9.67 -8.61 -26.26
N LEU A 7 10.86 -8.27 -26.80
CA LEU A 7 11.57 -7.04 -26.43
C LEU A 7 10.79 -5.78 -26.80
N PHE A 8 10.09 -5.79 -27.93
CA PHE A 8 9.21 -4.69 -28.33
C PHE A 8 8.04 -4.52 -27.36
N ILE A 9 7.34 -5.60 -27.00
CA ILE A 9 6.24 -5.58 -26.02
C ILE A 9 6.74 -5.06 -24.67
N LEU A 10 7.90 -5.55 -24.22
CA LEU A 10 8.51 -5.12 -22.96
C LEU A 10 8.86 -3.62 -22.99
N GLY A 11 9.49 -3.15 -24.07
CA GLY A 11 9.83 -1.74 -24.24
C GLY A 11 8.59 -0.84 -24.24
N ALA A 12 7.54 -1.24 -24.95
CA ALA A 12 6.27 -0.52 -24.94
C ALA A 12 5.64 -0.49 -23.54
N ALA A 13 5.62 -1.63 -22.83
CA ALA A 13 5.10 -1.71 -21.47
C ALA A 13 5.83 -0.76 -20.51
N ILE A 14 7.16 -0.70 -20.60
CA ILE A 14 7.97 0.23 -19.79
C ILE A 14 7.61 1.68 -20.09
N VAL A 15 7.50 2.06 -21.37
CA VAL A 15 7.13 3.43 -21.75
C VAL A 15 5.75 3.80 -21.21
N PHE A 16 4.75 2.91 -21.33
CA PHE A 16 3.42 3.16 -20.80
C PHE A 16 3.40 3.25 -19.27
N LEU A 17 4.18 2.40 -18.59
CA LEU A 17 4.26 2.38 -17.13
C LEU A 17 4.93 3.66 -16.58
N VAL A 18 6.02 4.11 -17.20
CA VAL A 18 6.74 5.32 -16.78
C VAL A 18 5.97 6.59 -17.12
N SER A 19 5.25 6.60 -18.25
CA SER A 19 4.47 7.76 -18.68
C SER A 19 3.18 7.93 -17.87
N GLU A 20 2.74 6.90 -17.13
CA GLU A 20 1.50 6.86 -16.35
C GLU A 20 0.24 7.33 -17.11
N TRP A 21 0.26 7.30 -18.45
CA TRP A 21 -0.85 7.76 -19.29
C TRP A 21 -2.10 6.89 -19.15
N ILE A 22 -1.90 5.62 -18.84
CA ILE A 22 -2.94 4.63 -18.57
C ILE A 22 -2.60 3.91 -17.28
N SER A 23 -3.63 3.51 -16.53
CA SER A 23 -3.48 2.82 -15.24
C SER A 23 -2.65 1.54 -15.41
N MET A 24 -1.80 1.26 -14.42
CA MET A 24 -0.86 0.12 -14.46
C MET A 24 -1.58 -1.22 -14.72
N GLU A 25 -2.81 -1.36 -14.22
CA GLU A 25 -3.66 -2.54 -14.39
C GLU A 25 -4.05 -2.74 -15.86
N VAL A 26 -4.34 -1.65 -16.56
CA VAL A 26 -4.68 -1.66 -17.99
C VAL A 26 -3.45 -2.06 -18.80
N VAL A 27 -2.27 -1.51 -18.49
CA VAL A 27 -1.00 -1.89 -19.13
C VAL A 27 -0.75 -3.39 -18.97
N ALA A 28 -0.90 -3.92 -17.75
CA ALA A 28 -0.68 -5.34 -17.47
C ALA A 28 -1.63 -6.24 -18.28
N LEU A 29 -2.91 -5.89 -18.37
CA LEU A 29 -3.90 -6.62 -19.17
C LEU A 29 -3.61 -6.54 -20.68
N LEU A 30 -3.15 -5.39 -21.17
CA LEU A 30 -2.75 -5.23 -22.57
C LEU A 30 -1.53 -6.09 -22.92
N VAL A 31 -0.50 -6.10 -22.06
CA VAL A 31 0.68 -6.96 -22.24
C VAL A 31 0.27 -8.43 -22.28
N LEU A 32 -0.55 -8.86 -21.33
CA LEU A 32 -1.09 -10.22 -21.28
C LEU A 32 -1.84 -10.57 -22.58
N GLY A 33 -2.73 -9.68 -23.03
CA GLY A 33 -3.49 -9.84 -24.27
C GLY A 33 -2.59 -9.92 -25.50
N CYS A 34 -1.59 -9.04 -25.61
CA CYS A 34 -0.61 -9.06 -26.70
C CYS A 34 0.18 -10.38 -26.72
N LEU A 35 0.64 -10.87 -25.57
CA LEU A 35 1.39 -12.14 -25.49
C LEU A 35 0.54 -13.35 -25.90
N ALA A 36 -0.73 -13.38 -25.50
CA ALA A 36 -1.66 -14.44 -25.88
C ALA A 36 -2.03 -14.40 -27.38
N LEU A 37 -2.35 -13.20 -27.91
CA LEU A 37 -2.74 -13.04 -29.32
C LEU A 37 -1.59 -13.29 -30.30
N THR A 38 -0.35 -12.98 -29.90
CA THR A 38 0.85 -13.22 -30.72
C THR A 38 1.29 -14.69 -30.69
N GLY A 39 0.64 -15.54 -29.88
CA GLY A 39 0.99 -16.94 -29.72
C GLY A 39 2.36 -17.17 -29.09
N LEU A 40 2.94 -16.12 -28.46
CA LEU A 40 4.20 -16.23 -27.72
C LEU A 40 4.03 -17.07 -26.46
N VAL A 41 2.82 -17.09 -25.90
CA VAL A 41 2.45 -17.80 -24.68
C VAL A 41 1.09 -18.46 -24.92
N SER A 42 0.94 -19.70 -24.45
CA SER A 42 -0.36 -20.39 -24.52
C SER A 42 -1.38 -19.73 -23.57
N PRO A 43 -2.71 -19.85 -23.82
CA PRO A 43 -3.72 -19.29 -22.92
C PRO A 43 -3.58 -19.77 -21.47
N ASN A 44 -3.16 -21.03 -21.27
CA ASN A 44 -2.92 -21.60 -19.94
C ASN A 44 -1.71 -20.97 -19.25
N GLU A 45 -0.62 -20.76 -19.97
CA GLU A 45 0.58 -20.08 -19.43
C GLU A 45 0.30 -18.61 -19.15
N ALA A 46 -0.48 -17.92 -19.99
CA ALA A 46 -0.89 -16.53 -19.76
C ALA A 46 -1.70 -16.42 -18.45
N LEU A 47 -2.61 -17.36 -18.20
CA LEU A 47 -3.42 -17.37 -16.97
C LEU A 47 -2.67 -17.91 -15.74
N SER A 48 -1.55 -18.61 -15.92
CA SER A 48 -0.78 -19.21 -14.82
C SER A 48 -0.30 -18.18 -13.79
N GLY A 49 -0.06 -16.94 -14.20
CA GLY A 49 0.32 -15.83 -13.33
C GLY A 49 -0.73 -15.51 -12.25
N PHE A 50 -2.02 -15.71 -12.53
CA PHE A 50 -3.10 -15.49 -11.55
C PHE A 50 -3.14 -16.56 -10.46
N SER A 51 -2.65 -17.76 -10.74
CA SER A 51 -2.52 -18.86 -9.78
C SER A 51 -1.22 -18.84 -8.99
N ASN A 52 -0.38 -17.82 -9.20
CA ASN A 52 0.91 -17.71 -8.51
C ASN A 52 0.68 -17.56 -6.99
N PRO A 53 1.34 -18.40 -6.14
CA PRO A 53 1.22 -18.31 -4.69
C PRO A 53 1.49 -16.91 -4.12
N ALA A 54 2.39 -16.13 -4.73
CA ALA A 54 2.65 -14.75 -4.34
C ALA A 54 1.42 -13.86 -4.55
N VAL A 55 0.72 -13.98 -5.69
CA VAL A 55 -0.51 -13.24 -5.98
C VAL A 55 -1.59 -13.61 -4.96
N VAL A 56 -1.78 -14.91 -4.69
CA VAL A 56 -2.75 -15.39 -3.70
C VAL A 56 -2.43 -14.86 -2.29
N THR A 57 -1.15 -14.83 -1.91
CA THR A 57 -0.69 -14.31 -0.62
C THR A 57 -1.01 -12.81 -0.49
N VAL A 58 -0.71 -12.02 -1.52
CA VAL A 58 -1.03 -10.59 -1.55
C VAL A 58 -2.55 -10.37 -1.41
N TRP A 59 -3.37 -11.15 -2.14
CA TRP A 59 -4.83 -11.10 -2.01
C TRP A 59 -5.31 -11.40 -0.58
N ALA A 60 -4.76 -12.44 0.05
CA ALA A 60 -5.11 -12.78 1.43
C ALA A 60 -4.78 -11.64 2.41
N VAL A 61 -3.59 -11.02 2.26
CA VAL A 61 -3.19 -9.86 3.07
C VAL A 61 -4.13 -8.67 2.85
N PHE A 62 -4.53 -8.37 1.61
CA PHE A 62 -5.51 -7.31 1.33
C PHE A 62 -6.87 -7.58 1.96
N ILE A 63 -7.37 -8.83 1.93
CA ILE A 63 -8.63 -9.22 2.57
C ILE A 63 -8.53 -9.05 4.09
N LEU A 64 -7.45 -9.53 4.70
CA LEU A 64 -7.20 -9.38 6.15
C LEU A 64 -7.13 -7.91 6.54
N SER A 65 -6.38 -7.09 5.80
CA SER A 65 -6.30 -5.63 5.96
C SER A 65 -7.68 -4.97 5.86
N GLY A 66 -8.49 -5.36 4.87
CA GLY A 66 -9.86 -4.86 4.71
C GLY A 66 -10.77 -5.22 5.89
N GLY A 67 -10.67 -6.45 6.40
CA GLY A 67 -11.38 -6.90 7.60
C GLY A 67 -10.96 -6.11 8.86
N LEU A 68 -9.66 -5.90 9.04
CA LEU A 68 -9.12 -5.12 10.17
C LEU A 68 -9.56 -3.65 10.13
N THR A 69 -9.67 -3.08 8.92
CA THR A 69 -10.20 -1.72 8.71
C THR A 69 -11.67 -1.65 9.09
N ARG A 70 -12.50 -2.59 8.59
CA ARG A 70 -13.96 -2.60 8.83
C ARG A 70 -14.34 -2.84 10.28
N THR A 71 -13.55 -3.64 11.00
CA THR A 71 -13.78 -3.92 12.43
C THR A 71 -13.38 -2.74 13.34
N GLY A 72 -12.69 -1.73 12.80
CA GLY A 72 -12.26 -0.56 13.58
C GLY A 72 -11.20 -0.87 14.64
N VAL A 73 -10.54 -2.03 14.57
CA VAL A 73 -9.46 -2.41 15.49
C VAL A 73 -8.34 -1.39 15.46
N GLY A 74 -8.01 -0.86 14.27
CA GLY A 74 -7.05 0.24 14.15
C GLY A 74 -7.45 1.47 14.98
N ASN A 75 -8.74 1.80 15.08
CA ASN A 75 -9.20 2.94 15.88
C ASN A 75 -9.01 2.67 17.39
N ILE A 76 -9.19 1.41 17.81
CA ILE A 76 -8.97 1.00 19.21
C ILE A 76 -7.48 1.09 19.54
N ILE A 77 -6.63 0.50 18.70
CA ILE A 77 -5.16 0.54 18.86
C ILE A 77 -4.69 2.00 18.90
N GLY A 78 -5.12 2.82 17.94
CA GLY A 78 -4.80 4.24 17.88
C GLY A 78 -5.17 5.01 19.15
N ARG A 79 -6.33 4.73 19.76
CA ARG A 79 -6.74 5.34 21.04
C ARG A 79 -5.91 4.88 22.24
N TYR A 80 -5.51 3.61 22.29
CA TYR A 80 -4.64 3.10 23.37
C TYR A 80 -3.24 3.73 23.29
N VAL A 81 -2.71 3.77 22.09
CA VAL A 81 -1.49 4.47 21.68
C VAL A 81 -1.56 5.95 22.11
N LEU A 82 -2.69 6.62 21.86
CA LEU A 82 -2.95 8.01 22.25
C LEU A 82 -2.98 8.25 23.76
N ARG A 83 -3.54 7.33 24.56
CA ARG A 83 -3.50 7.41 26.03
C ARG A 83 -2.08 7.31 26.59
N MET A 84 -1.20 6.64 25.86
CA MET A 84 0.21 6.49 26.22
C MET A 84 1.06 7.71 25.78
N ALA A 85 0.60 8.44 24.77
CA ALA A 85 1.18 9.70 24.35
C ALA A 85 0.89 10.78 25.40
N GLY A 86 1.85 10.99 26.30
CA GLY A 86 1.82 12.11 27.25
C GLY A 86 1.93 13.48 26.54
N ARG A 87 2.28 14.53 27.31
CA ARG A 87 2.35 15.91 26.79
C ARG A 87 3.63 16.24 26.00
N ARG A 88 4.56 15.30 25.85
CA ARG A 88 5.85 15.56 25.16
C ARG A 88 5.72 15.28 23.66
N GLU A 89 5.99 16.29 22.83
CA GLU A 89 5.95 16.22 21.35
C GLU A 89 6.72 15.03 20.78
N VAL A 90 7.94 14.77 21.27
CA VAL A 90 8.76 13.62 20.86
C VAL A 90 8.02 12.30 21.06
N LEU A 91 7.35 12.14 22.20
CA LEU A 91 6.65 10.90 22.57
C LEU A 91 5.41 10.71 21.70
N ILE A 92 4.67 11.78 21.42
CA ILE A 92 3.53 11.77 20.47
C ILE A 92 4.01 11.34 19.08
N VAL A 93 5.09 11.94 18.57
CA VAL A 93 5.65 11.62 17.26
C VAL A 93 6.10 10.17 17.18
N THR A 94 6.86 9.68 18.17
CA THR A 94 7.31 8.28 18.22
C THR A 94 6.12 7.32 18.23
N VAL A 95 5.11 7.61 19.05
CA VAL A 95 3.91 6.79 19.20
C VAL A 95 3.08 6.75 17.89
N ILE A 96 2.95 7.89 17.20
CA ILE A 96 2.32 7.96 15.87
C ILE A 96 3.11 7.13 14.85
N MET A 97 4.44 7.31 14.78
CA MET A 97 5.27 6.56 13.83
C MET A 97 5.21 5.05 14.07
N LEU A 98 5.29 4.61 15.32
CA LEU A 98 5.31 3.20 15.68
C LEU A 98 3.94 2.54 15.45
N SER A 99 2.87 3.22 15.84
CA SER A 99 1.51 2.71 15.60
C SER A 99 1.18 2.66 14.11
N ALA A 100 1.50 3.72 13.37
CA ALA A 100 1.35 3.74 11.92
C ALA A 100 2.16 2.64 11.25
N GLY A 101 3.44 2.47 11.64
CA GLY A 101 4.30 1.43 11.08
C GLY A 101 3.82 0.01 11.35
N VAL A 102 3.44 -0.30 12.60
CA VAL A 102 2.90 -1.62 12.97
C VAL A 102 1.58 -1.90 12.24
N MET A 103 0.70 -0.89 12.14
CA MET A 103 -0.54 -1.05 11.39
C MET A 103 -0.27 -1.22 9.90
N SER A 104 0.70 -0.49 9.34
CA SER A 104 1.04 -0.56 7.91
C SER A 104 1.82 -1.82 7.52
N ALA A 105 2.43 -2.50 8.48
CA ALA A 105 2.98 -3.84 8.25
C ALA A 105 1.86 -4.88 7.99
N LEU A 106 0.65 -4.64 8.52
CA LEU A 106 -0.50 -5.55 8.37
C LEU A 106 -1.55 -5.02 7.37
N MET A 107 -1.55 -3.72 7.09
CA MET A 107 -2.54 -3.02 6.29
C MET A 107 -1.85 -2.18 5.21
N ASN A 108 -2.54 -1.88 4.11
CA ASN A 108 -1.98 -0.94 3.12
C ASN A 108 -1.85 0.48 3.72
N ASN A 109 -0.73 1.15 3.43
CA ASN A 109 -0.39 2.53 3.79
C ASN A 109 -1.57 3.51 3.70
N THR A 110 -2.37 3.44 2.63
CA THR A 110 -3.52 4.34 2.41
C THR A 110 -4.63 4.13 3.45
N ALA A 111 -4.90 2.88 3.82
CA ALA A 111 -5.93 2.55 4.82
C ALA A 111 -5.52 3.03 6.21
N VAL A 112 -4.25 2.84 6.57
CA VAL A 112 -3.70 3.32 7.85
C VAL A 112 -3.76 4.84 7.93
N ALA A 113 -3.38 5.55 6.87
CA ALA A 113 -3.46 7.00 6.80
C ALA A 113 -4.91 7.49 7.00
N ALA A 114 -5.88 6.92 6.28
CA ALA A 114 -7.29 7.29 6.42
C ALA A 114 -7.84 7.08 7.84
N LEU A 115 -7.40 6.01 8.50
CA LEU A 115 -7.81 5.66 9.86
C LEU A 115 -7.15 6.58 10.91
N MET A 116 -5.85 6.82 10.79
CA MET A 116 -5.08 7.60 11.76
C MET A 116 -5.24 9.10 11.59
N LEU A 117 -5.62 9.60 10.41
CA LEU A 117 -5.79 11.03 10.15
C LEU A 117 -6.76 11.72 11.14
N PRO A 118 -7.99 11.25 11.38
CA PRO A 118 -8.87 11.88 12.38
C PRO A 118 -8.27 11.83 13.78
N VAL A 119 -7.54 10.76 14.12
CA VAL A 119 -6.87 10.59 15.42
C VAL A 119 -5.75 11.63 15.58
N VAL A 120 -4.88 11.78 14.59
CA VAL A 120 -3.76 12.74 14.60
C VAL A 120 -4.26 14.18 14.61
N MET A 121 -5.35 14.47 13.90
CA MET A 121 -6.00 15.78 13.92
C MET A 121 -6.55 16.14 15.29
N ASP A 122 -7.09 15.17 16.03
CA ASP A 122 -7.57 15.39 17.39
C ASP A 122 -6.42 15.66 18.37
N ILE A 123 -5.31 14.92 18.26
CA ILE A 123 -4.09 15.18 19.05
C ILE A 123 -3.56 16.58 18.80
N SER A 124 -3.48 17.00 17.52
CA SER A 124 -3.04 18.34 17.15
C SER A 124 -3.88 19.42 17.84
N ARG A 125 -5.21 19.26 17.87
CA ARG A 125 -6.11 20.19 18.55
C ARG A 125 -5.93 20.22 20.07
N GLN A 126 -5.76 19.06 20.71
CA GLN A 126 -5.59 18.96 22.16
C GLN A 126 -4.22 19.47 22.64
N THR A 127 -3.18 19.30 21.81
CA THR A 127 -1.79 19.64 22.18
C THR A 127 -1.36 21.03 21.68
N GLY A 128 -2.12 21.64 20.77
CA GLY A 128 -1.76 22.91 20.13
C GLY A 128 -0.62 22.77 19.11
N LEU A 129 -0.15 21.55 18.83
CA LEU A 129 0.91 21.30 17.86
C LEU A 129 0.37 21.43 16.43
N PRO A 130 1.14 21.99 15.49
CA PRO A 130 0.71 22.12 14.10
C PRO A 130 0.49 20.73 13.46
N PRO A 131 -0.62 20.49 12.73
CA PRO A 131 -0.94 19.19 12.14
C PRO A 131 0.17 18.62 11.27
N SER A 132 0.86 19.47 10.50
CA SER A 132 1.95 19.05 9.61
C SER A 132 3.09 18.33 10.33
N ARG A 133 3.41 18.72 11.57
CA ARG A 133 4.44 18.08 12.40
C ARG A 133 4.05 16.70 12.91
N LEU A 134 2.76 16.37 12.91
CA LEU A 134 2.25 15.06 13.34
C LEU A 134 1.87 14.17 12.14
N LEU A 135 1.34 14.77 11.08
CA LEU A 135 0.96 14.08 9.84
C LEU A 135 2.18 13.62 9.03
N MET A 136 3.28 14.37 9.03
CA MET A 136 4.50 13.95 8.33
C MET A 136 5.12 12.68 8.95
N PRO A 137 5.30 12.58 10.29
CA PRO A 137 5.68 11.32 10.93
C PRO A 137 4.71 10.17 10.69
N LEU A 138 3.39 10.43 10.67
CA LEU A 138 2.40 9.41 10.30
C LEU A 138 2.70 8.82 8.90
N ALA A 139 2.93 9.69 7.92
CA ALA A 139 3.22 9.27 6.54
C ALA A 139 4.53 8.48 6.43
N TYR A 140 5.60 8.92 7.07
CA TYR A 140 6.86 8.17 7.08
C TYR A 140 6.75 6.85 7.85
N GLY A 141 6.03 6.84 8.98
CA GLY A 141 5.78 5.63 9.76
C GLY A 141 5.01 4.59 8.95
N SER A 142 3.94 4.99 8.26
CA SER A 142 3.17 4.06 7.42
C SER A 142 3.98 3.55 6.22
N LEU A 143 4.72 4.41 5.53
CA LEU A 143 5.59 3.99 4.42
C LEU A 143 6.66 2.99 4.87
N LEU A 144 7.37 3.28 5.96
CA LEU A 144 8.39 2.38 6.50
C LEU A 144 7.78 1.05 6.97
N GLY A 145 6.61 1.09 7.60
CA GLY A 145 5.88 -0.12 8.00
C GLY A 145 5.46 -0.98 6.81
N GLY A 146 4.91 -0.38 5.76
CA GLY A 146 4.49 -1.10 4.55
C GLY A 146 5.65 -1.87 3.91
N LEU A 147 6.83 -1.25 3.82
CA LEU A 147 8.03 -1.86 3.23
C LEU A 147 8.58 -3.08 4.00
N THR A 148 8.13 -3.32 5.24
CA THR A 148 8.60 -4.49 6.01
C THR A 148 7.94 -5.80 5.60
N THR A 149 6.72 -5.73 5.03
CA THR A 149 5.89 -6.92 4.81
C THR A 149 5.18 -6.94 3.44
N LEU A 150 4.93 -5.78 2.83
CA LEU A 150 4.30 -5.61 1.51
C LEU A 150 5.30 -5.32 0.40
#